data_AF-A0AAU4DI35-F1
#
_entry.id   AF-A0AAU4DI35-F1
#
_cell.length_a   1.000
_cell.length_b   1.000
_cell.length_c   1.000
_cell.angle_alpha   90.00
_cell.angle_beta   90.00
_cell.angle_gamma   90.00
#
_symmetry.space_group_name_H-M   'P 1'
#
loop_
_entity.id
_entity.type
_entity.pdbx_description
1 polymer ?
#
loop_
_entity_poly.entity_id
_entity_poly.type
_entity_poly.pdbx_seq_one_letter_code
_entity_poly.pdbx_strand_id
1 'polypeptide(L)'
;MSVVALLLGVFRLLTGELLTGSPGLTVAAATAAVVLLSGAVAGTLAAARLLGARAPAAVRSGALRRRAYRTAFLPQRDPDARGRRRPRAPGAAPAAA
;
A
#
# COMPACT_ATOMS: atom_id res chain seq x y z
N MET A 1 8.37 3.12 -21.25
CA MET A 1 8.91 3.53 -22.58
C MET A 1 7.89 4.30 -23.40
N SER A 2 6.62 3.87 -23.46
CA SER A 2 5.54 4.53 -24.20
C SER A 2 5.16 5.93 -23.70
N VAL A 3 5.12 6.17 -22.38
CA VAL A 3 4.76 7.49 -21.83
C VAL A 3 5.83 8.54 -22.12
N VAL A 4 7.11 8.17 -22.05
CA VAL A 4 8.22 9.07 -22.35
C VAL A 4 8.23 9.43 -23.85
N ALA A 5 7.98 8.46 -24.73
CA ALA A 5 7.83 8.71 -26.16
C ALA A 5 6.62 9.61 -26.49
N LEU A 6 5.50 9.41 -25.80
CA LEU A 6 4.31 10.26 -25.93
C LEU A 6 4.60 11.71 -25.52
N LEU A 7 5.24 11.89 -24.36
CA LEU A 7 5.61 13.22 -23.85
C LEU A 7 6.59 13.94 -24.77
N LEU A 8 7.58 13.23 -25.31
CA LEU A 8 8.54 13.78 -26.27
C LEU A 8 7.86 14.16 -27.61
N GLY A 9 6.91 13.34 -28.08
CA GLY A 9 6.13 13.64 -29.29
C GLY A 9 5.27 14.89 -29.13
N VAL A 10 4.59 15.03 -27.99
CA VAL A 10 3.77 16.21 -27.65
C VAL A 10 4.65 17.45 -27.49
N PHE A 11 5.79 17.33 -26.81
CA PHE A 11 6.74 18.41 -26.64
C PHE A 11 7.25 18.93 -27.99
N ARG A 12 7.58 18.02 -28.92
CA ARG A 12 8.04 18.38 -30.27
C ARG A 12 6.96 19.07 -31.10
N LEU A 13 5.70 18.62 -30.99
CA LEU A 13 4.57 19.25 -31.67
C LEU A 13 4.35 20.68 -31.15
N LEU A 14 4.42 20.87 -29.83
CA LEU A 14 4.29 22.18 -29.19
C LEU A 14 5.44 23.14 -29.55
N THR A 15 6.68 22.68 -29.64
CA THR A 15 7.82 23.55 -29.99
C THR A 15 7.99 23.79 -31.48
N GLY A 16 7.59 22.86 -32.35
CA GLY A 16 7.70 23.01 -33.79
C GLY A 16 6.63 23.93 -34.40
N GLU A 17 5.36 23.70 -34.05
CA GLU A 17 4.22 24.46 -34.59
C GLU A 17 4.11 25.88 -33.98
N LEU A 18 4.43 26.04 -32.70
CA LEU A 18 4.35 27.36 -32.05
C LEU A 18 5.40 28.35 -32.56
N LEU A 19 6.52 27.86 -33.12
CA LEU A 19 7.58 28.69 -33.70
C LEU A 19 7.30 29.10 -35.17
N THR A 20 6.34 28.47 -35.86
CA THR A 20 6.14 28.66 -37.31
C THR A 20 4.67 28.78 -37.77
N GLY A 21 3.67 28.58 -36.88
CA GLY A 21 2.28 28.31 -37.27
C GLY A 21 1.23 29.39 -36.96
N SER A 22 0.17 29.36 -37.78
CA SER A 22 -1.07 30.15 -37.71
C SER A 22 -1.79 30.03 -36.34
N PRO A 23 -2.54 31.06 -35.88
CA PRO A 23 -3.20 31.08 -34.56
C PRO A 23 -4.07 29.85 -34.25
N GLY A 24 -4.63 29.18 -35.26
CA GLY A 24 -5.41 27.95 -35.07
C GLY A 24 -4.59 26.76 -34.55
N LEU A 25 -3.33 26.63 -34.96
CA LEU A 25 -2.43 25.55 -34.52
C LEU A 25 -1.99 25.74 -33.07
N THR A 26 -1.75 26.99 -32.66
CA THR A 26 -1.48 27.35 -31.27
C THR A 26 -2.63 26.96 -30.34
N VAL A 27 -3.88 27.24 -30.75
CA VAL A 27 -5.08 26.88 -29.97
C VAL A 27 -5.27 25.36 -29.90
N ALA A 28 -5.02 24.65 -31.00
CA ALA A 28 -5.08 23.18 -31.03
C ALA A 28 -4.01 22.54 -30.14
N ALA A 29 -2.79 23.08 -30.14
CA ALA A 29 -1.71 22.58 -29.30
C ALA A 29 -1.97 22.84 -27.80
N ALA A 30 -2.51 24.03 -27.47
CA ALA A 30 -2.89 24.37 -26.10
C ALA A 30 -4.02 23.47 -25.57
N THR A 31 -5.05 23.21 -26.39
CA THR A 31 -6.14 22.31 -26.00
C THR A 31 -5.66 20.87 -25.83
N ALA A 32 -4.79 20.37 -26.71
CA ALA A 32 -4.16 19.06 -26.56
C ALA A 32 -3.36 18.95 -25.25
N ALA A 33 -2.59 19.98 -24.91
CA ALA A 33 -1.83 20.03 -23.66
C ALA A 33 -2.75 19.95 -22.42
N VAL A 34 -3.86 20.69 -22.41
CA VAL A 34 -4.84 20.67 -21.31
C VAL A 34 -5.51 19.30 -21.17
N VAL A 35 -5.87 18.66 -22.29
CA VAL A 35 -6.45 17.30 -22.28
C VAL A 35 -5.47 16.28 -21.70
N LEU A 36 -4.19 16.36 -22.08
CA LEU A 36 -3.16 15.47 -21.55
C LEU A 36 -2.92 15.69 -20.05
N LEU A 37 -2.84 16.96 -19.61
CA LEU A 37 -2.63 17.29 -18.21
C LEU A 37 -3.81 16.81 -17.35
N SER A 38 -5.04 17.07 -17.80
CA SER A 38 -6.24 16.65 -17.09
C SER A 38 -6.35 15.12 -17.01
N GLY A 39 -6.04 14.42 -18.11
CA GLY A 39 -5.96 12.96 -18.11
C GLY A 39 -4.92 12.40 -17.14
N ALA A 40 -3.73 13.01 -17.07
CA ALA A 40 -2.69 12.61 -16.13
C ALA A 40 -3.11 12.84 -14.67
N VAL A 41 -3.72 14.00 -14.36
CA VAL A 41 -4.22 14.29 -13.01
C VAL A 41 -5.36 13.34 -12.62
N ALA A 42 -6.31 13.08 -13.51
CA ALA A 42 -7.39 12.14 -13.24
C ALA A 42 -6.87 10.71 -13.03
N GLY A 43 -5.92 10.26 -13.87
CA GLY A 43 -5.29 8.95 -13.77
C GLY A 43 -4.52 8.77 -12.47
N THR A 44 -3.73 9.78 -12.07
CA THR A 44 -2.98 9.75 -10.79
C THR A 44 -3.90 9.73 -9.58
N LEU A 45 -4.98 10.52 -9.58
CA LEU A 45 -5.99 10.49 -8.51
C LEU A 45 -6.70 9.13 -8.42
N ALA A 46 -7.07 8.54 -9.56
CA ALA A 46 -7.69 7.22 -9.59
C ALA A 46 -6.74 6.13 -9.05
N ALA A 47 -5.48 6.15 -9.47
CA ALA A 47 -4.46 5.23 -8.96
C ALA A 47 -4.20 5.43 -7.45
N ALA A 48 -4.09 6.67 -7.00
CA ALA A 48 -3.93 7.01 -5.58
C ALA A 48 -5.12 6.54 -4.76
N ARG A 49 -6.36 6.66 -5.28
CA ARG A 49 -7.54 6.10 -4.63
C ARG A 49 -7.52 4.58 -4.59
N LEU A 50 -7.14 3.90 -5.68
CA LEU A 50 -7.02 2.43 -5.67
C LEU A 50 -6.00 1.94 -4.63
N LEU A 51 -4.82 2.56 -4.60
CA LEU A 51 -3.74 2.22 -3.67
C LEU A 51 -4.11 2.61 -2.23
N GLY A 52 -4.67 3.80 -2.04
CA GLY A 52 -5.06 4.36 -0.75
C GLY A 52 -6.32 3.72 -0.16
N ALA A 53 -7.26 3.23 -0.96
CA ALA A 53 -8.48 2.56 -0.48
C ALA A 53 -8.17 1.34 0.38
N ARG A 54 -7.03 0.68 0.13
CA ARG A 54 -6.58 -0.46 0.94
C ARG A 54 -5.79 -0.04 2.18
N ALA A 55 -5.34 1.19 2.30
CA ALA A 55 -4.50 1.64 3.40
C ALA A 55 -5.20 1.48 4.78
N PRO A 56 -6.46 1.89 4.99
CA PRO A 56 -7.14 1.70 6.28
C PRO A 56 -7.28 0.22 6.65
N ALA A 57 -7.61 -0.63 5.68
CA ALA A 57 -7.77 -2.08 5.89
C ALA A 57 -6.43 -2.77 6.18
N ALA A 58 -5.35 -2.38 5.48
CA ALA A 58 -4.00 -2.87 5.70
C ALA A 58 -3.43 -2.44 7.06
N VAL A 59 -3.69 -1.20 7.48
CA VAL A 59 -3.31 -0.70 8.81
C VAL A 59 -4.06 -1.46 9.90
N ARG A 60 -5.38 -1.63 9.75
CA ARG A 60 -6.21 -2.39 10.71
C ARG A 60 -5.74 -3.85 10.82
N SER A 61 -5.55 -4.54 9.69
CA SER A 61 -5.13 -5.94 9.69
C SER A 61 -3.72 -6.10 10.28
N GLY A 62 -2.79 -5.19 9.97
CA GLY A 62 -1.48 -5.13 10.60
C GLY A 62 -1.55 -4.90 12.11
N ALA A 63 -2.41 -4.00 12.59
CA ALA A 63 -2.61 -3.73 14.00
C ALA A 63 -3.20 -4.93 14.75
N LEU A 64 -4.22 -5.57 14.19
CA LEU A 64 -4.81 -6.79 14.75
C LEU A 64 -3.80 -7.93 14.83
N ARG A 65 -2.99 -8.11 13.78
CA ARG A 65 -1.93 -9.14 13.76
C ARG A 65 -0.89 -8.89 14.85
N ARG A 66 -0.45 -7.64 15.04
CA ARG A 66 0.49 -7.29 16.12
C ARG A 66 -0.12 -7.54 17.51
N ARG A 67 -1.39 -7.20 17.71
CA ARG A 67 -2.10 -7.48 18.95
C ARG A 67 -2.19 -8.98 19.21
N ALA A 68 -2.57 -9.76 18.19
CA ALA A 68 -2.63 -11.21 18.26
C ALA A 68 -1.28 -11.82 18.67
N TYR A 69 -0.16 -11.40 18.07
CA TYR A 69 1.16 -11.89 18.49
C TYR A 69 1.52 -11.55 19.94
N ARG A 70 1.13 -10.37 20.44
CA ARG A 70 1.38 -9.98 21.83
C ARG A 70 0.52 -10.72 22.84
N THR A 71 -0.65 -11.22 22.45
CA THR A 71 -1.59 -11.92 23.32
C THR A 71 -1.76 -13.39 22.98
N ALA A 72 -0.97 -13.94 22.04
CA ALA A 72 -1.07 -15.31 21.58
C ALA A 72 -0.77 -16.32 22.70
N PHE A 73 0.04 -15.91 23.67
CA PHE A 73 0.42 -16.72 24.81
C PHE A 73 -0.12 -16.07 26.08
N LEU A 74 -0.75 -16.88 26.94
CA LEU A 74 -0.95 -16.47 28.31
C LEU A 74 0.43 -16.26 28.94
N PRO A 75 0.64 -15.21 29.75
CA PRO A 75 1.82 -15.14 30.60
C PRO A 75 1.88 -16.43 31.41
N GLN A 76 2.91 -17.25 31.16
CA GLN A 76 3.10 -18.46 31.95
C GLN A 76 3.30 -18.04 33.40
N ARG A 77 2.42 -18.50 34.29
CA ARG A 77 2.61 -18.29 35.73
C ARG A 77 3.75 -19.19 36.15
N ASP A 78 4.75 -18.61 36.80
CA ASP A 78 5.85 -19.35 37.38
C ASP A 78 5.27 -20.43 38.34
N PRO A 79 5.44 -21.73 38.02
CA PRO A 79 4.96 -22.81 38.86
C PRO A 79 5.64 -22.83 40.24
N ASP A 80 6.80 -22.17 40.37
CA ASP A 80 7.60 -22.08 41.59
C ASP A 80 7.41 -20.75 42.35
N ALA A 81 6.48 -19.89 41.94
CA ALA A 81 6.18 -18.64 42.63
C ALA A 81 5.83 -18.87 44.12
N ARG A 82 6.41 -18.06 45.01
CA ARG A 82 6.23 -18.14 46.48
C ARG A 82 4.73 -18.17 46.85
N GLY A 83 4.32 -19.17 47.61
CA GLY A 83 2.93 -19.37 48.05
C GLY A 83 2.08 -20.26 47.13
N ARG A 84 2.62 -20.75 46.00
CA ARG A 84 1.96 -21.79 45.20
C ARG A 84 2.46 -23.18 45.57
N ARG A 85 1.54 -24.14 45.65
CA ARG A 85 1.90 -25.56 45.72
C ARG A 85 2.49 -25.96 44.37
N ARG A 86 3.69 -26.54 44.39
CA ARG A 86 4.28 -27.20 43.21
C ARG A 86 3.28 -28.23 42.66
N PRO A 87 3.01 -28.23 41.34
CA PRO A 87 2.32 -29.33 40.69
C PRO A 87 3.08 -30.63 41.03
N ARG A 88 2.41 -31.60 41.65
CA ARG A 88 3.02 -32.90 41.89
C ARG A 88 3.17 -33.60 40.54
N ALA A 89 4.35 -34.15 40.28
CA ALA A 89 4.57 -34.97 39.09
C ALA A 89 3.49 -36.07 39.04
N PRO A 90 2.98 -36.42 37.86
CA PRO A 90 2.12 -37.58 37.70
C PRO A 90 2.79 -38.78 38.38
N GLY A 91 2.09 -39.42 39.33
CA GLY A 91 2.61 -40.60 40.00
C GLY A 91 2.85 -41.70 38.98
N ALA A 92 3.94 -42.46 39.11
CA ALA A 92 4.18 -43.63 38.29
C ALA A 92 2.97 -44.57 38.42
N ALA A 93 2.29 -44.82 37.30
CA ALA A 93 1.27 -45.87 37.27
C ALA A 93 1.95 -47.20 37.64
N PRO A 94 1.32 -48.05 38.46
CA PRO A 94 1.90 -49.34 38.80
C PRO A 94 2.19 -50.12 37.51
N ALA A 95 3.41 -50.65 37.41
CA ALA A 95 3.76 -51.57 36.34
C ALA A 95 2.84 -52.79 36.45
N ALA A 96 2.15 -53.14 35.37
CA ALA A 96 1.39 -54.38 35.30
C ALA A 96 2.35 -55.57 35.49
N ALA A 97 1.97 -56.50 36.37
CA ALA A 97 2.72 -57.71 36.68
C ALA A 97 2.64 -58.74 35.54
#